data_AF-A0A9D4PNR0-F1
#
_entry.id   AF-A0A9D4PNR0-F1
#
_cell.length_a   1.000
_cell.length_b   1.000
_cell.length_c   1.000
_cell.angle_alpha   90.00
_cell.angle_beta   90.00
_cell.angle_gamma   90.00
#
_symmetry.space_group_name_H-M   'P 1'
#
loop_
_entity.id
_entity.type
_entity.pdbx_description
1 polymer ?
#
loop_
_entity_poly.entity_id
_entity_poly.type
_entity_poly.pdbx_seq_one_letter_code
_entity_poly.pdbx_strand_id
1 'polypeptide(L)'
;MITHAKVRYEDDRKLAVVDIRDIENFHPENAKDFKSKFFYSVKWTDPDGTSDFYRARILALGESEEDLEAEGRGRQRLRFERMAYSPDGEDEDDDVEPEVDIGGGLQINSSAWHHIQGHQKDSLFVKDLLLGIWPKDQLKNRSLQGKRCPRFPDRPAKAPLTPWKVEVMRDCYRRRLQRQGIPETLMPAALKQLNYFVVEKLADLERLAKRTDAQACDPVACYGQCIGDGATSGTCLRGICQCRIHYKRSIAEYVAEEGD
;
A
#
# COMPACT_ATOMS: atom_id res chain seq x y z
N MET A 1 19.62 27.58 -12.91
CA MET A 1 18.77 27.26 -14.08
C MET A 1 18.45 25.78 -13.99
N ILE A 2 17.19 25.41 -14.11
CA ILE A 2 16.77 24.02 -14.00
C ILE A 2 17.13 23.32 -15.30
N THR A 3 17.83 22.21 -15.18
CA THR A 3 18.37 21.47 -16.34
C THR A 3 17.90 20.02 -16.33
N HIS A 4 17.56 19.48 -15.16
CA HIS A 4 17.21 18.08 -14.99
C HIS A 4 15.85 17.92 -14.32
N ALA A 5 15.16 16.84 -14.69
CA ALA A 5 13.89 16.43 -14.15
C ALA A 5 13.96 14.97 -13.72
N LYS A 6 13.53 14.68 -12.51
CA LYS A 6 13.34 13.31 -12.04
C LYS A 6 11.97 12.84 -12.44
N VAL A 7 11.90 11.76 -13.20
CA VAL A 7 10.65 11.23 -13.75
C VAL A 7 10.40 9.80 -13.29
N ARG A 8 9.13 9.41 -13.25
CA ARG A 8 8.70 8.03 -13.06
C ARG A 8 7.83 7.60 -14.23
N TYR A 9 8.33 6.64 -15.00
CA TYR A 9 7.57 6.04 -16.10
C TYR A 9 6.38 5.26 -15.57
N GLU A 10 5.26 5.28 -16.30
CA GLU A 10 4.04 4.63 -15.85
C GLU A 10 4.08 3.11 -16.01
N ASP A 11 4.66 2.65 -17.11
CA ASP A 11 4.60 1.25 -17.55
C ASP A 11 5.29 0.32 -16.55
N ASP A 12 6.50 0.69 -16.09
CA ASP A 12 7.35 -0.13 -15.23
C ASP A 12 7.64 0.51 -13.86
N ARG A 13 7.17 1.74 -13.63
CA ARG A 13 7.47 2.56 -12.43
C ARG A 13 8.96 2.85 -12.25
N LYS A 14 9.76 2.72 -13.30
CA LYS A 14 11.19 3.02 -13.25
C LYS A 14 11.41 4.51 -13.07
N LEU A 15 12.40 4.83 -12.24
CA LEU A 15 12.85 6.19 -11.99
C LEU A 15 14.02 6.50 -12.91
N ALA A 16 14.01 7.67 -13.50
CA ALA A 16 15.13 8.20 -14.26
C ALA A 16 15.28 9.70 -13.99
N VAL A 17 16.51 10.18 -14.11
CA VAL A 17 16.78 11.61 -14.23
C VAL A 17 17.00 11.87 -15.71
N VAL A 18 16.26 12.83 -16.25
CA VAL A 18 16.29 13.21 -17.67
C VAL A 18 16.54 14.70 -17.79
N ASP A 19 17.08 15.13 -18.92
CA ASP A 19 17.17 16.55 -19.24
C ASP A 19 15.76 17.11 -19.50
N ILE A 20 15.52 18.36 -19.15
CA ILE A 20 14.23 19.01 -19.44
C ILE A 20 13.92 19.02 -20.95
N ARG A 21 14.95 19.12 -21.79
CA ARG A 21 14.81 19.10 -23.26
C ARG A 21 14.27 17.77 -23.79
N ASP A 22 14.37 16.71 -23.00
CA ASP A 22 13.84 15.38 -23.32
C ASP A 22 12.38 15.21 -22.88
N ILE A 23 11.74 16.28 -22.39
CA ILE A 23 10.32 16.32 -22.02
C ILE A 23 9.55 17.19 -23.02
N GLU A 24 8.52 16.62 -23.64
CA GLU A 24 7.77 17.30 -24.69
C GLU A 24 6.95 18.49 -24.14
N ASN A 25 7.03 19.63 -24.83
CA ASN A 25 6.29 20.86 -24.50
C ASN A 25 6.46 21.36 -23.06
N PHE A 26 7.64 21.15 -22.48
CA PHE A 26 7.90 21.45 -21.07
C PHE A 26 9.06 22.44 -20.91
N HIS A 27 8.75 23.65 -20.45
CA HIS A 27 9.70 24.74 -20.27
C HIS A 27 9.52 25.37 -18.88
N PRO A 28 10.02 24.72 -17.82
CA PRO A 28 9.81 25.18 -16.46
C PRO A 28 10.64 26.44 -16.18
N GLU A 29 10.00 27.49 -15.68
CA GLU A 29 10.71 28.68 -15.22
C GLU A 29 11.31 28.48 -13.81
N ASN A 30 10.65 27.65 -12.99
CA ASN A 30 10.96 27.45 -11.57
C ASN A 30 10.90 25.96 -11.18
N ALA A 31 11.59 25.59 -10.09
CA ALA A 31 11.69 24.18 -9.65
C ALA A 31 10.34 23.54 -9.25
N LYS A 32 9.29 24.36 -9.20
CA LYS A 32 7.90 23.97 -8.92
C LYS A 32 6.99 24.05 -10.15
N ASP A 33 7.52 24.40 -11.32
CA ASP A 33 6.75 24.58 -12.56
C ASP A 33 6.49 23.24 -13.26
N PHE A 34 5.93 22.28 -12.51
CA PHE A 34 5.49 20.99 -13.02
C PHE A 34 4.26 20.52 -12.26
N LYS A 35 3.37 19.81 -12.97
CA LYS A 35 2.13 19.26 -12.42
C LYS A 35 2.36 17.80 -12.04
N SER A 36 2.65 17.54 -10.77
CA SER A 36 2.93 16.21 -10.19
C SER A 36 1.85 15.13 -10.48
N LYS A 37 0.60 15.54 -10.72
CA LYS A 37 -0.53 14.65 -11.06
C LYS A 37 -0.68 14.41 -12.57
N PHE A 38 0.01 15.19 -13.41
CA PHE A 38 -0.09 15.13 -14.85
C PHE A 38 0.96 14.17 -15.42
N PHE A 39 0.64 13.61 -16.58
CA PHE A 39 1.56 12.78 -17.33
C PHE A 39 2.21 13.63 -18.41
N TYR A 40 3.49 13.42 -18.57
CA TYR A 40 4.35 14.07 -19.55
C TYR A 40 4.89 13.01 -20.51
N SER A 41 5.06 13.39 -21.77
CA SER A 41 5.79 12.59 -22.74
C SER A 41 7.28 12.82 -22.51
N VAL A 42 7.98 11.79 -22.05
CA VAL A 42 9.40 11.87 -21.70
C VAL A 42 10.17 10.87 -22.54
N LYS A 43 11.22 11.35 -23.20
CA LYS A 43 12.09 10.52 -24.03
C LYS A 43 12.82 9.49 -23.16
N TRP A 44 12.81 8.25 -23.60
CA TRP A 44 13.61 7.16 -23.05
C TRP A 44 14.53 6.66 -24.17
N THR A 45 15.79 6.41 -23.85
CA THR A 45 16.76 5.84 -24.80
C THR A 45 17.15 4.46 -24.33
N ASP A 46 16.82 3.45 -25.12
CA ASP A 46 17.21 2.07 -24.85
C ASP A 46 18.71 1.85 -25.08
N PRO A 47 19.29 0.78 -24.50
CA PRO A 47 20.70 0.44 -24.68
C PRO A 47 21.13 0.29 -26.15
N ASP A 48 20.17 -0.03 -27.02
CA ASP A 48 20.37 -0.19 -28.46
C ASP A 48 20.42 1.15 -29.21
N GLY A 49 20.37 2.29 -28.49
CA GLY A 49 20.42 3.64 -29.04
C GLY A 49 19.11 4.12 -29.66
N THR A 50 18.05 3.31 -29.57
CA THR A 50 16.70 3.69 -30.02
C THR A 50 16.05 4.55 -28.95
N SER A 51 15.50 5.70 -29.33
CA SER A 51 14.81 6.60 -28.41
C SER A 51 13.37 6.83 -28.81
N ASP A 52 12.44 6.68 -27.87
CA ASP A 52 11.00 6.94 -28.06
C ASP A 52 10.44 7.70 -26.85
N PHE A 53 9.24 8.27 -26.98
CA PHE A 53 8.58 9.03 -25.92
C PHE A 53 7.59 8.16 -25.15
N TYR A 54 7.76 8.13 -23.83
CA TYR A 54 6.96 7.33 -22.94
C TYR A 54 6.25 8.20 -21.91
N ARG A 55 5.10 7.69 -21.45
CA ARG A 55 4.27 8.39 -20.49
C ARG A 55 4.91 8.31 -19.10
N ALA A 56 5.29 9.46 -18.56
CA ALA A 56 5.96 9.54 -17.25
C ALA A 56 5.41 10.69 -16.41
N ARG A 57 5.66 10.64 -15.09
CA ARG A 57 5.33 11.74 -14.17
C ARG A 57 6.60 12.38 -13.66
N ILE A 58 6.68 13.70 -13.74
CA ILE A 58 7.74 14.47 -13.12
C ILE A 58 7.53 14.45 -11.60
N LEU A 59 8.58 14.06 -10.87
CA LEU A 59 8.60 13.95 -9.42
C LEU A 59 9.33 15.12 -8.75
N ALA A 60 10.35 15.65 -9.42
CA ALA A 60 11.17 16.77 -8.95
C ALA A 60 11.92 17.40 -10.13
N LEU A 61 12.29 18.67 -9.98
CA LEU A 61 13.13 19.42 -10.92
C LEU A 61 14.37 19.89 -10.17
N GLY A 62 15.52 19.87 -10.84
CA GLY A 62 16.81 20.17 -10.22
C GLY A 62 17.80 20.81 -11.18
N GLU A 63 18.84 21.42 -10.61
CA GLU A 63 19.94 22.02 -11.37
C GLU A 63 21.06 21.01 -11.67
N SER A 64 21.10 19.87 -10.95
CA SER A 64 22.06 18.80 -11.17
C SER A 64 21.42 17.40 -11.04
N GLU A 65 22.03 16.41 -11.69
CA GLU A 65 21.64 15.00 -11.62
C GLU A 65 21.86 14.41 -10.22
N GLU A 66 22.99 14.74 -9.58
CA GLU A 66 23.36 14.23 -8.25
C GLU A 66 22.37 14.67 -7.15
N ASP A 67 21.85 15.90 -7.22
CA ASP A 67 20.86 16.40 -6.25
C ASP A 67 19.54 15.60 -6.34
N LEU A 68 19.13 15.25 -7.56
CA LEU A 68 17.89 14.53 -7.80
C LEU A 68 17.97 13.05 -7.46
N GLU A 69 19.14 12.43 -7.60
CA GLU A 69 19.35 11.02 -7.22
C GLU A 69 19.29 10.82 -5.70
N ALA A 70 19.84 11.76 -4.92
CA ALA A 70 19.88 11.70 -3.45
C ALA A 70 18.48 11.66 -2.80
N GLU A 71 17.49 12.34 -3.39
CA GLU A 71 16.09 12.36 -2.88
C GLU A 71 15.30 11.06 -3.14
N GLY A 72 15.87 10.06 -3.82
CA GLY A 72 15.14 8.90 -4.38
C GLY A 72 14.93 7.68 -3.49
N ARG A 73 15.50 7.62 -2.28
CA ARG A 73 15.53 6.36 -1.50
C ARG A 73 14.39 6.17 -0.49
N GLY A 74 13.54 7.17 -0.24
CA GLY A 74 12.68 7.18 0.96
C GLY A 74 11.16 7.03 0.79
N ARG A 75 10.58 7.03 -0.42
CA ARG A 75 9.13 7.31 -0.54
C ARG A 75 8.26 6.06 -0.62
N GLN A 76 7.85 5.52 0.54
CA GLN A 76 6.77 4.52 0.62
C GLN A 76 5.56 5.09 1.37
N ARG A 77 4.58 5.59 0.61
CA ARG A 77 3.30 6.12 1.10
C ARG A 77 2.44 5.00 1.71
N LEU A 78 1.98 5.19 2.95
CA LEU A 78 0.77 4.52 3.44
C LEU A 78 -0.42 5.43 3.18
N ARG A 79 -1.37 4.99 2.36
CA ARG A 79 -2.71 5.59 2.35
C ARG A 79 -3.45 5.09 3.59
N PHE A 80 -3.83 6.02 4.46
CA PHE A 80 -4.98 5.82 5.32
C PHE A 80 -6.24 6.08 4.49
N GLU A 81 -7.22 5.17 4.61
CA GLU A 81 -8.54 5.32 3.99
C GLU A 81 -9.23 6.53 4.64
N ARG A 82 -9.24 7.68 3.95
CA ARG A 82 -9.95 8.87 4.41
C ARG A 82 -11.42 8.69 4.07
N MET A 83 -12.25 8.67 5.11
CA MET A 83 -13.71 8.69 5.05
C MET A 83 -14.16 9.88 4.18
N ALA A 84 -15.08 9.63 3.26
CA ALA A 84 -15.53 10.58 2.25
C ALA A 84 -16.11 11.86 2.87
N TYR A 85 -15.62 13.01 2.43
CA TYR A 85 -16.33 14.28 2.46
C TYR A 85 -16.11 15.03 1.15
N SER A 86 -17.18 15.70 0.72
CA SER A 86 -17.49 16.21 -0.62
C SER A 86 -16.51 17.26 -1.19
N PRO A 87 -16.50 17.45 -2.52
CA PRO A 87 -15.57 18.30 -3.25
C PRO A 87 -16.01 19.76 -3.20
N ASP A 88 -15.10 20.64 -2.80
CA ASP A 88 -14.90 22.00 -3.32
C ASP A 88 -13.95 22.72 -2.33
N GLY A 89 -12.78 23.13 -2.80
CA GLY A 89 -11.78 23.82 -1.97
C GLY A 89 -10.33 23.59 -2.43
N GLU A 90 -9.93 24.38 -3.42
CA GLU A 90 -8.65 25.09 -3.61
C GLU A 90 -7.41 24.70 -2.74
N ASP A 91 -6.28 24.55 -3.44
CA ASP A 91 -4.88 24.65 -3.01
C ASP A 91 -4.45 23.90 -1.73
N GLU A 92 -3.91 22.68 -1.90
CA GLU A 92 -3.08 22.03 -0.87
C GLU A 92 -1.63 21.99 -1.37
N ASP A 93 -0.79 22.83 -0.76
CA ASP A 93 0.67 22.73 -0.77
C ASP A 93 1.11 21.25 -0.67
N ASP A 94 2.08 20.81 -1.48
CA ASP A 94 2.77 19.53 -1.26
C ASP A 94 3.58 19.66 0.05
N ASP A 95 2.89 19.50 1.18
CA ASP A 95 3.46 19.39 2.52
C ASP A 95 4.48 18.25 2.52
N VAL A 96 5.77 18.59 2.40
CA VAL A 96 6.86 17.68 2.72
C VAL A 96 6.81 17.47 4.22
N GLU A 97 5.96 16.53 4.65
CA GLU A 97 5.86 16.23 6.07
C GLU A 97 7.22 15.74 6.58
N PRO A 98 7.73 16.32 7.67
CA PRO A 98 9.06 16.02 8.17
C PRO A 98 9.20 14.52 8.50
N GLU A 99 10.40 13.96 8.33
CA GLU A 99 10.72 12.59 8.73
C GLU A 99 11.55 12.58 10.00
N VAL A 100 11.39 11.52 10.80
CA VAL A 100 12.09 11.32 12.07
C VAL A 100 12.87 10.01 12.00
N ASP A 101 14.17 10.06 12.30
CA ASP A 101 14.99 8.86 12.50
C ASP A 101 14.62 8.20 13.83
N ILE A 102 14.16 6.95 13.76
CA ILE A 102 13.81 6.14 14.94
C ILE A 102 14.95 5.22 15.39
N GLY A 103 16.01 5.10 14.58
CA GLY A 103 17.25 4.38 14.88
C GLY A 103 17.78 3.60 13.67
N GLY A 104 19.11 3.46 13.58
CA GLY A 104 19.76 2.66 12.54
C GLY A 104 19.56 3.22 11.12
N GLY A 105 19.36 4.54 10.98
CA GLY A 105 19.06 5.20 9.71
C GLY A 105 17.65 4.93 9.19
N LEU A 106 16.76 4.41 10.04
CA LEU A 106 15.38 4.11 9.68
C LEU A 106 14.50 5.33 9.95
N GLN A 107 13.99 5.93 8.88
CA GLN A 107 13.12 7.09 8.94
C GLN A 107 11.65 6.69 8.84
N ILE A 108 10.80 7.38 9.60
CA ILE A 108 9.35 7.33 9.46
C ILE A 108 8.80 8.76 9.44
N ASN A 109 7.63 8.91 8.84
CA ASN A 109 6.92 10.19 8.81
C ASN A 109 6.66 10.72 10.24
N SER A 110 6.87 12.03 10.44
CA SER A 110 6.80 12.69 11.74
C SER A 110 5.39 12.67 12.31
N SER A 111 4.34 12.96 11.54
CA SER A 111 2.97 12.95 12.06
C SER A 111 2.55 11.54 12.49
N ALA A 112 2.93 10.52 11.71
CA ALA A 112 2.77 9.12 12.06
C ALA A 112 3.54 8.76 13.35
N TRP A 113 4.78 9.24 13.50
CA TRP A 113 5.57 8.99 14.72
C TRP A 113 4.93 9.61 15.96
N HIS A 114 4.48 10.87 15.88
CA HIS A 114 3.78 11.54 16.98
C HIS A 114 2.48 10.81 17.34
N HIS A 115 1.71 10.39 16.34
CA HIS A 115 0.51 9.57 16.55
C HIS A 115 0.84 8.26 17.26
N ILE A 116 1.86 7.53 16.78
CA ILE A 116 2.32 6.28 17.38
C ILE A 116 2.72 6.48 18.84
N GLN A 117 3.50 7.52 19.14
CA GLN A 117 3.95 7.84 20.50
C GLN A 117 2.79 8.13 21.46
N GLY A 118 1.72 8.76 20.95
CA GLY A 118 0.51 9.10 21.71
C GLY A 118 -0.36 7.90 22.10
N HIS A 119 -0.12 6.70 21.55
CA HIS A 119 -0.90 5.51 21.93
C HIS A 119 -0.75 5.21 23.42
N GLN A 120 -1.87 4.94 24.09
CA GLN A 120 -1.87 4.58 25.51
C GLN A 120 -1.58 3.09 25.74
N LYS A 121 -2.04 2.23 24.83
CA LYS A 121 -1.86 0.78 24.91
C LYS A 121 -0.62 0.36 24.13
N ASP A 122 0.20 -0.49 24.74
CA ASP A 122 1.40 -1.02 24.09
C ASP A 122 1.10 -1.83 22.84
N SER A 123 -0.01 -2.57 22.82
CA SER A 123 -0.43 -3.30 21.63
C SER A 123 -0.71 -2.35 20.45
N LEU A 124 -1.32 -1.18 20.68
CA LEU A 124 -1.55 -0.19 19.63
C LEU A 124 -0.23 0.46 19.18
N PHE A 125 0.62 0.84 20.14
CA PHE A 125 1.94 1.39 19.86
C PHE A 125 2.76 0.46 18.95
N VAL A 126 2.92 -0.82 19.32
CA VAL A 126 3.73 -1.77 18.57
C VAL A 126 3.13 -2.06 17.20
N LYS A 127 1.80 -2.19 17.12
CA LYS A 127 1.11 -2.53 15.86
C LYS A 127 1.19 -1.41 14.83
N ASP A 128 1.10 -0.15 15.26
CA ASP A 128 1.19 0.99 14.36
C ASP A 128 2.64 1.35 14.06
N LEU A 129 3.56 1.13 15.00
CA LEU A 129 5.00 1.19 14.73
C LEU A 129 5.41 0.15 13.67
N LEU A 130 4.89 -1.07 13.73
CA LEU A 130 5.13 -2.09 12.71
C LEU A 130 4.68 -1.59 11.31
N LEU A 131 3.53 -0.91 11.24
CA LEU A 131 3.06 -0.31 10.00
C LEU A 131 3.91 0.89 9.57
N GLY A 132 4.42 1.69 10.51
CA GLY A 132 5.34 2.79 10.19
C GLY A 132 6.66 2.31 9.59
N ILE A 133 7.17 1.16 10.03
CA ILE A 133 8.46 0.60 9.57
C ILE A 133 8.31 -0.23 8.28
N TRP A 134 7.19 -0.94 8.14
CA TRP A 134 6.89 -1.77 6.97
C TRP A 134 5.55 -1.40 6.36
N PRO A 135 5.51 -1.17 5.04
CA PRO A 135 4.27 -1.05 4.30
C PRO A 135 3.39 -2.30 4.44
N LYS A 136 2.07 -2.09 4.41
CA LYS A 136 1.07 -3.16 4.54
C LYS A 136 1.26 -4.26 3.49
N ASP A 137 1.59 -3.90 2.25
CA ASP A 137 1.84 -4.84 1.15
C ASP A 137 3.05 -5.73 1.41
N GLN A 138 4.13 -5.18 1.99
CA GLN A 138 5.31 -5.98 2.37
C GLN A 138 5.00 -6.95 3.52
N LEU A 139 4.09 -6.60 4.42
CA LEU A 139 3.75 -7.43 5.59
C LEU A 139 2.88 -8.64 5.24
N LYS A 140 2.07 -8.60 4.17
CA LYS A 140 1.16 -9.70 3.77
C LYS A 140 1.88 -11.05 3.62
N ASN A 141 3.07 -11.00 3.04
CA ASN A 141 3.88 -12.18 2.70
C ASN A 141 5.04 -12.42 3.65
N ARG A 142 5.01 -11.80 4.84
CA ARG A 142 6.04 -11.95 5.88
C ARG A 142 5.52 -12.63 7.15
N SER A 143 6.46 -13.18 7.91
CA SER A 143 6.26 -13.73 9.26
C SER A 143 7.38 -13.24 10.17
N LEU A 144 7.24 -13.39 11.49
CA LEU A 144 8.27 -12.91 12.43
C LEU A 144 9.63 -13.61 12.21
N GLN A 145 9.63 -14.94 12.04
CA GLN A 145 10.86 -15.76 12.00
C GLN A 145 11.07 -16.55 10.69
N GLY A 146 10.12 -16.50 9.76
CA GLY A 146 10.22 -17.27 8.51
C GLY A 146 9.98 -18.77 8.65
N LYS A 147 9.47 -19.25 9.80
CA LYS A 147 9.24 -20.68 10.04
C LYS A 147 7.98 -21.18 9.34
N ARG A 148 8.02 -22.43 8.86
CA ARG A 148 6.86 -23.14 8.30
C ARG A 148 5.80 -23.33 9.38
N CYS A 149 4.54 -23.11 9.04
CA CYS A 149 3.44 -23.31 9.98
C CYS A 149 3.18 -24.81 10.17
N PRO A 150 3.28 -25.37 11.39
CA PRO A 150 3.04 -26.80 11.61
C PRO A 150 1.61 -27.23 11.28
N ARG A 151 0.64 -26.32 11.44
CA ARG A 151 -0.78 -26.57 11.15
C ARG A 151 -1.08 -26.66 9.66
N PHE A 152 -0.28 -26.01 8.82
CA PHE A 152 -0.47 -25.96 7.37
C PHE A 152 0.87 -26.26 6.70
N PRO A 153 1.33 -27.52 6.73
CA PRO A 153 2.60 -27.88 6.16
C PRO A 153 2.64 -27.53 4.67
N ASP A 154 1.59 -27.78 3.89
CA ASP A 154 1.63 -27.59 2.44
C ASP A 154 1.81 -26.13 1.98
N ARG A 155 1.66 -25.17 2.89
CA ARG A 155 1.89 -23.75 2.57
C ARG A 155 3.38 -23.42 2.58
N PRO A 156 3.89 -22.66 1.60
CA PRO A 156 5.26 -22.19 1.63
C PRO A 156 5.51 -21.31 2.86
N ALA A 157 6.72 -21.38 3.39
CA ALA A 157 7.12 -20.51 4.48
C ALA A 157 7.16 -19.05 4.01
N LYS A 158 6.57 -18.16 4.78
CA LYS A 158 6.62 -16.71 4.51
C LYS A 158 8.01 -16.16 4.81
N ALA A 159 8.44 -15.11 4.11
CA ALA A 159 9.73 -14.47 4.41
C ALA A 159 9.77 -13.92 5.85
N PRO A 160 10.92 -13.94 6.55
CA PRO A 160 11.02 -13.31 7.87
C PRO A 160 10.90 -11.77 7.78
N LEU A 161 10.55 -11.13 8.89
CA LEU A 161 10.77 -9.69 9.05
C LEU A 161 12.28 -9.41 9.04
N THR A 162 12.67 -8.27 8.49
CA THR A 162 14.08 -7.88 8.38
C THR A 162 14.70 -7.74 9.77
N PRO A 163 15.72 -8.53 10.16
CA PRO A 163 16.19 -8.59 11.54
C PRO A 163 16.63 -7.25 12.12
N TRP A 164 17.40 -6.46 11.38
CA TRP A 164 17.89 -5.16 11.87
C TRP A 164 16.75 -4.14 12.11
N LYS A 165 15.69 -4.16 11.28
CA LYS A 165 14.50 -3.33 11.50
C LYS A 165 13.71 -3.79 12.72
N VAL A 166 13.69 -5.10 13.00
CA VAL A 166 13.09 -5.66 14.22
C VAL A 166 13.87 -5.22 15.46
N GLU A 167 15.20 -5.13 15.38
CA GLU A 167 16.01 -4.56 16.47
C GLU A 167 15.67 -3.09 16.71
N VAL A 168 15.57 -2.26 15.67
CA VAL A 168 15.15 -0.84 15.82
C VAL A 168 13.76 -0.76 16.47
N MET A 169 12.81 -1.57 16.03
CA MET A 169 11.47 -1.62 16.64
C MET A 169 11.51 -2.04 18.12
N ARG A 170 12.38 -3.00 18.47
CA ARG A 170 12.60 -3.43 19.86
C ARG A 170 13.20 -2.32 20.70
N ASP A 171 14.14 -1.54 20.15
CA ASP A 171 14.74 -0.40 20.81
C ASP A 171 13.73 0.73 21.05
N CYS A 172 12.88 1.04 20.07
CA CYS A 172 11.77 1.97 20.23
C CYS A 172 10.82 1.54 21.36
N TYR A 173 10.46 0.25 21.41
CA TYR A 173 9.59 -0.27 22.47
C TYR A 173 10.27 -0.27 23.84
N ARG A 174 11.58 -0.61 23.92
CA ARG A 174 12.37 -0.50 25.16
C ARG A 174 12.36 0.93 25.70
N ARG A 175 12.64 1.92 24.84
CA ARG A 175 12.63 3.35 25.23
C ARG A 175 11.25 3.79 25.74
N ARG A 176 10.17 3.29 25.14
CA ARG A 176 8.81 3.55 25.61
C ARG A 176 8.58 2.97 27.01
N LEU A 177 8.92 1.71 27.24
CA LEU A 177 8.75 1.06 28.55
C LEU A 177 9.57 1.76 29.64
N GLN A 178 10.79 2.22 29.30
CA GLN A 178 11.60 3.05 30.21
C GLN A 178 10.89 4.35 30.60
N ARG A 179 10.28 5.05 29.63
CA ARG A 179 9.50 6.28 29.92
C ARG A 179 8.26 6.02 30.78
N GLN A 180 7.68 4.82 30.68
CA GLN A 180 6.59 4.38 31.56
C GLN A 180 7.07 3.98 32.97
N GLY A 181 8.38 4.03 33.22
CA GLY A 181 8.97 3.69 34.53
C GLY A 181 9.12 2.19 34.77
N ILE A 182 9.07 1.36 33.73
CA ILE A 182 9.29 -0.09 33.88
C ILE A 182 10.75 -0.34 34.28
N PRO A 183 11.01 -1.02 35.42
CA PRO A 183 12.36 -1.35 35.86
C PRO A 183 13.13 -2.20 34.85
N GLU A 184 14.45 -1.99 34.76
CA GLU A 184 15.32 -2.73 33.84
C GLU A 184 15.29 -4.25 34.10
N THR A 185 15.08 -4.67 35.34
CA THR A 185 14.95 -6.08 35.74
C THR A 185 13.73 -6.77 35.10
N LEU A 186 12.65 -6.02 34.83
CA LEU A 186 11.43 -6.54 34.20
C LEU A 186 11.44 -6.35 32.68
N MET A 187 12.40 -5.61 32.15
CA MET A 187 12.50 -5.26 30.72
C MET A 187 12.53 -6.48 29.80
N PRO A 188 13.30 -7.56 30.07
CA PRO A 188 13.31 -8.74 29.20
C PRO A 188 11.94 -9.41 29.10
N ALA A 189 11.21 -9.48 30.22
CA ALA A 189 9.86 -10.06 30.26
C ALA A 189 8.84 -9.18 29.52
N ALA A 190 8.91 -7.86 29.70
CA ALA A 190 8.05 -6.90 29.02
C ALA A 190 8.30 -6.89 27.50
N LEU A 191 9.56 -6.87 27.06
CA LEU A 191 9.93 -6.89 25.64
C LEU A 191 9.48 -8.16 24.91
N LYS A 192 9.26 -9.26 25.62
CA LYS A 192 8.71 -10.49 25.03
C LYS A 192 7.32 -10.28 24.45
N GLN A 193 6.55 -9.31 24.97
CA GLN A 193 5.22 -8.96 24.46
C GLN A 193 5.27 -8.37 23.03
N LEU A 194 6.39 -7.78 22.62
CA LEU A 194 6.59 -7.27 21.26
C LEU A 194 6.27 -8.33 20.20
N ASN A 195 6.84 -9.53 20.37
CA ASN A 195 6.66 -10.62 19.42
C ASN A 195 5.20 -11.06 19.32
N TYR A 196 4.49 -11.06 20.46
CA TYR A 196 3.07 -11.40 20.50
C TYR A 196 2.24 -10.38 19.69
N PHE A 197 2.42 -9.08 19.92
CA PHE A 197 1.68 -8.04 19.21
C PHE A 197 1.99 -8.02 17.70
N VAL A 198 3.24 -8.25 17.31
CA VAL A 198 3.65 -8.34 15.91
C VAL A 198 2.99 -9.52 15.21
N VAL A 199 3.04 -10.72 15.80
CA VAL A 199 2.42 -11.92 15.22
C VAL A 199 0.90 -11.74 15.12
N GLU A 200 0.27 -11.16 16.14
CA GLU A 200 -1.16 -10.84 16.14
C GLU A 200 -1.52 -9.91 14.96
N LYS A 201 -0.76 -8.83 14.75
CA LYS A 201 -0.98 -7.89 13.64
C LYS A 201 -0.76 -8.51 12.27
N LEU A 202 0.28 -9.33 12.11
CA LEU A 202 0.54 -10.04 10.86
C LEU A 202 -0.62 -10.98 10.51
N ALA A 203 -1.19 -11.66 11.51
CA ALA A 203 -2.38 -12.48 11.34
C ALA A 203 -3.62 -11.63 10.98
N ASP A 204 -3.80 -10.47 11.62
CA ASP A 204 -4.90 -9.54 11.30
C ASP A 204 -4.82 -9.04 9.85
N LEU A 205 -3.62 -8.68 9.38
CA LEU A 205 -3.38 -8.24 8.01
C LEU A 205 -3.66 -9.37 7.01
N GLU A 206 -3.28 -10.62 7.33
CA GLU A 206 -3.61 -11.78 6.49
C GLU A 206 -5.13 -12.03 6.43
N ARG A 207 -5.84 -11.94 7.56
CA ARG A 207 -7.31 -12.05 7.58
C ARG A 207 -7.98 -10.93 6.80
N LEU A 208 -7.43 -9.71 6.85
CA LEU A 208 -7.93 -8.59 6.08
C LEU A 208 -7.70 -8.81 4.58
N ALA A 209 -6.49 -9.21 4.18
CA ALA A 209 -6.17 -9.52 2.79
C ALA A 209 -7.12 -10.60 2.24
N LYS A 210 -7.31 -11.70 2.98
CA LYS A 210 -8.26 -12.75 2.60
C LYS A 210 -9.70 -12.26 2.46
N ARG A 211 -10.13 -11.28 3.27
CA ARG A 211 -11.45 -10.66 3.12
C ARG A 211 -11.52 -9.81 1.86
N THR A 212 -10.50 -9.01 1.58
CA THR A 212 -10.42 -8.22 0.34
C THR A 212 -10.40 -9.12 -0.90
N ASP A 213 -9.63 -10.21 -0.86
CA ASP A 213 -9.53 -11.18 -1.95
C ASP A 213 -10.85 -11.96 -2.11
N ALA A 214 -11.49 -12.36 -1.00
CA ALA A 214 -12.82 -12.98 -1.06
C ALA A 214 -13.85 -12.00 -1.62
N GLN A 215 -13.77 -10.71 -1.29
CA GLN A 215 -14.68 -9.67 -1.78
C GLN A 215 -14.49 -9.34 -3.27
N ALA A 216 -13.48 -9.91 -3.93
CA ALA A 216 -13.19 -9.78 -5.36
C ALA A 216 -13.99 -10.76 -6.24
N CYS A 217 -15.23 -11.07 -5.87
CA CYS A 217 -16.16 -11.69 -6.83
C CYS A 217 -16.40 -10.68 -7.96
N ASP A 218 -15.95 -11.02 -9.17
CA ASP A 218 -16.22 -10.25 -10.36
C ASP A 218 -17.70 -10.44 -10.76
N PRO A 219 -18.54 -9.38 -10.70
CA PRO A 219 -19.96 -9.49 -11.05
C PRO A 219 -20.20 -9.93 -12.49
N VAL A 220 -19.30 -9.58 -13.41
CA VAL A 220 -19.42 -9.92 -14.84
C VAL A 220 -19.09 -11.39 -15.05
N ALA A 221 -17.97 -11.85 -14.51
CA ALA A 221 -17.61 -13.27 -14.57
C ALA A 221 -18.64 -14.15 -13.83
N CYS A 222 -19.11 -13.72 -12.66
CA CYS A 222 -20.15 -14.42 -11.89
C CYS A 222 -21.45 -14.54 -12.69
N TYR A 223 -21.93 -13.46 -13.29
CA TYR A 223 -23.13 -13.51 -14.12
C TYR A 223 -22.95 -14.45 -15.32
N GLY A 224 -21.85 -14.32 -16.06
CA GLY A 224 -21.56 -15.16 -17.22
C GLY A 224 -21.48 -16.65 -16.87
N GLN A 225 -20.79 -17.00 -15.79
CA GLN A 225 -20.68 -18.38 -15.31
C GLN A 225 -22.05 -18.94 -14.88
N CYS A 226 -22.83 -18.20 -14.09
CA CYS A 226 -24.14 -18.65 -13.65
C CYS A 226 -25.12 -18.87 -14.82
N ILE A 227 -25.10 -18.01 -15.84
CA ILE A 227 -25.90 -18.22 -17.05
C ILE A 227 -25.43 -19.47 -17.81
N GLY A 228 -24.10 -19.65 -17.95
CA GLY A 228 -23.52 -20.83 -18.59
C GLY A 228 -23.89 -22.15 -17.89
N ASP A 229 -24.02 -22.11 -16.56
CA ASP A 229 -24.43 -23.24 -15.72
C ASP A 229 -25.96 -23.43 -15.64
N GLY A 230 -26.74 -22.70 -16.46
CA GLY A 230 -28.19 -22.86 -16.58
C GLY A 230 -29.02 -22.08 -15.54
N ALA A 231 -28.40 -21.16 -14.80
CA ALA A 231 -29.13 -20.23 -13.95
C ALA A 231 -29.70 -19.05 -14.75
N THR A 232 -30.66 -18.35 -14.14
CA THR A 232 -31.30 -17.18 -14.77
C THR A 232 -30.63 -15.85 -14.40
N SER A 233 -29.82 -15.84 -13.35
CA SER A 233 -28.97 -14.72 -12.98
C SER A 233 -27.85 -15.18 -12.05
N GLY A 234 -26.74 -14.44 -12.03
CA GLY A 234 -25.67 -14.55 -11.05
C GLY A 234 -25.43 -13.21 -10.38
N THR A 235 -25.31 -13.18 -9.05
CA THR A 235 -24.97 -11.95 -8.32
C THR A 235 -23.90 -12.22 -7.27
N CYS A 236 -22.95 -11.30 -7.13
CA CYS A 236 -21.93 -11.36 -6.10
C CYS A 236 -22.50 -10.82 -4.78
N LEU A 237 -22.59 -11.68 -3.76
CA LEU A 237 -22.98 -11.27 -2.41
C LEU A 237 -21.84 -11.57 -1.43
N ARG A 238 -21.30 -10.52 -0.80
CA ARG A 238 -20.16 -10.62 0.14
C ARG A 238 -18.95 -11.36 -0.45
N GLY A 239 -18.69 -11.18 -1.74
CA GLY A 239 -17.56 -11.83 -2.41
C GLY A 239 -17.80 -13.27 -2.86
N ILE A 240 -19.04 -13.77 -2.74
CA ILE A 240 -19.41 -15.10 -3.18
C ILE A 240 -20.38 -14.96 -4.35
N CYS A 241 -20.12 -15.66 -5.45
CA CYS A 241 -21.04 -15.72 -6.58
C CYS A 241 -22.27 -16.56 -6.20
N GLN A 242 -23.47 -16.00 -6.38
CA GLN A 242 -24.74 -16.66 -6.11
C GLN A 242 -25.55 -16.77 -7.40
N CYS A 243 -25.71 -17.99 -7.89
CA CYS A 243 -26.56 -18.29 -9.04
C CYS A 243 -28.01 -18.49 -8.61
N ARG A 244 -28.97 -17.84 -9.27
CA ARG A 244 -30.41 -18.00 -9.03
C ARG A 244 -31.12 -18.56 -10.25
N ILE A 245 -31.89 -19.61 -10.04
CA ILE A 245 -32.81 -20.16 -11.05
C ILE A 245 -34.21 -19.66 -10.72
N HIS A 246 -34.67 -18.65 -11.44
CA HIS A 246 -36.07 -18.27 -11.44
C HIS A 246 -36.77 -19.24 -12.39
N TYR A 247 -37.48 -20.23 -11.84
CA TYR A 247 -38.46 -20.98 -12.62
C TYR A 247 -39.51 -19.98 -13.09
N LYS A 248 -39.38 -19.53 -14.35
CA LYS A 248 -40.47 -18.85 -15.02
C LYS A 248 -41.57 -19.91 -15.17
N ARG A 249 -42.58 -19.88 -14.31
CA ARG A 249 -43.88 -20.46 -14.66
C ARG A 249 -44.22 -19.91 -16.04
N SER A 250 -44.42 -20.80 -17.00
CA SER A 250 -44.73 -20.37 -18.36
C SER A 250 -46.08 -19.62 -18.32
N ILE A 251 -46.22 -18.57 -19.13
CA ILE A 251 -47.49 -17.83 -19.28
C ILE A 251 -48.64 -18.79 -19.66
N ALA A 252 -48.33 -19.94 -20.26
CA ALA A 252 -49.32 -20.98 -20.57
C ALA A 252 -49.99 -21.59 -19.33
N GLU A 253 -49.35 -21.58 -18.16
CA GLU A 253 -49.98 -22.04 -16.91
C GLU A 253 -50.98 -21.02 -16.36
N TYR A 254 -50.85 -19.73 -16.70
CA TYR A 254 -51.76 -18.67 -16.23
C TYR A 254 -53.08 -18.65 -17.01
N VAL A 255 -53.06 -19.05 -18.29
CA VAL A 255 -54.24 -19.06 -19.17
C VAL A 255 -55.13 -20.29 -18.94
N ALA A 256 -54.62 -21.32 -18.26
CA ALA A 256 -55.36 -22.55 -17.97
C ALA A 256 -56.26 -22.47 -16.72
N GLU A 257 -56.17 -21.43 -15.88
CA GLU A 257 -56.95 -21.30 -14.64
C GLU A 257 -58.13 -20.30 -14.73
N GLU A 258 -58.28 -19.53 -15.81
CA GLU A 258 -59.43 -18.60 -16.00
C GLU A 258 -60.47 -19.09 -17.02
N GLY A 259 -60.44 -20.39 -17.36
CA GLY A 259 -61.30 -20.99 -18.37
C GLY A 259 -62.06 -22.22 -17.88
N ASP A 260 -62.71 -22.14 -16.72
CA ASP A 260 -63.77 -23.06 -16.30
C ASP A 260 -64.83 -22.32 -15.46
#